data_AF-A0A6L3F007-F1
#
_entry.id   AF-A0A6L3F007-F1
#
_cell.length_a   1.000
_cell.length_b   1.000
_cell.length_c   1.000
_cell.angle_alpha   90.00
_cell.angle_beta   90.00
_cell.angle_gamma   90.00
#
_symmetry.space_group_name_H-M   'P 1'
#
loop_
_entity.id
_entity.type
_entity.pdbx_description
1 polymer ?
#
loop_
_entity_poly.entity_id
_entity_poly.type
_entity_poly.pdbx_seq_one_letter_code
_entity_poly.pdbx_strand_id
1 'polypeptide(L)'
;MNIRDRIQALSVLPSRYNIMMEQALLAVMDAKMRKDLCIVACVVANATWQHWQAWRLPADNRQEHEWIVFANVMKIAESEQLSLTERRIATAFCFTHDSYFIERVMEEEIRALEKKGHINEADELTRMKKNQRMDHMKGGAENARFLLKQLKKPDSPTNSLFSVEEIYRCAAIVAQHDLWKVEPPVPPPTNDRLALTCVEGDMLWPLHPIGVLADLDRPGNDGESKDMFESSIWREQLKQSHQTLLDFRAKWKDISDSDFIDGQSIFRTKEGHRLYSEWKGFWNL
;
A
#
# COMPACT_ATOMS: atom_id res chain seq x y z
N MET A 1 -6.74 -6.67 29.77
CA MET A 1 -7.35 -6.96 28.46
C MET A 1 -6.22 -7.04 27.43
N ASN A 2 -5.99 -8.24 26.89
CA ASN A 2 -4.97 -8.46 25.88
C ASN A 2 -5.40 -7.76 24.56
N ILE A 3 -4.53 -7.71 23.56
CA ILE A 3 -4.82 -7.01 22.30
C ILE A 3 -5.95 -7.66 21.49
N ARG A 4 -6.04 -9.00 21.52
CA ARG A 4 -7.07 -9.78 20.84
C ARG A 4 -8.47 -9.44 21.34
N ASP A 5 -8.67 -9.45 22.66
CA ASP A 5 -9.94 -9.12 23.29
C ASP A 5 -10.40 -7.70 22.89
N ARG A 6 -9.44 -6.76 22.78
CA ARG A 6 -9.73 -5.37 22.35
C ARG A 6 -10.18 -5.31 20.90
N ILE A 7 -9.48 -6.00 20.00
CA ILE A 7 -9.85 -6.05 18.58
C ILE A 7 -11.24 -6.68 18.44
N GLN A 8 -11.50 -7.79 19.13
CA GLN A 8 -12.82 -8.45 19.09
C GLN A 8 -13.95 -7.56 19.63
N ALA A 9 -13.68 -6.74 20.65
CA ALA A 9 -14.67 -5.81 21.20
C ALA A 9 -14.93 -4.59 20.30
N LEU A 10 -13.95 -4.20 19.47
CA LEU A 10 -14.03 -2.98 18.65
C LEU A 10 -14.34 -3.25 17.19
N SER A 11 -14.00 -4.42 16.66
CA SER A 11 -14.04 -4.70 15.23
C SER A 11 -15.27 -5.49 14.81
N VAL A 12 -15.85 -5.08 13.69
CA VAL A 12 -16.93 -5.79 12.98
C VAL A 12 -16.41 -6.56 11.76
N LEU A 13 -15.08 -6.63 11.59
CA LEU A 13 -14.43 -7.26 10.46
C LEU A 13 -14.50 -8.80 10.56
N PRO A 14 -14.48 -9.51 9.42
CA PRO A 14 -14.25 -10.95 9.41
C PRO A 14 -13.02 -11.36 10.22
N SER A 15 -13.11 -12.47 10.96
CA SER A 15 -12.10 -12.88 11.95
C SER A 15 -10.67 -12.94 11.42
N ARG A 16 -10.48 -13.29 10.14
CA ARG A 16 -9.15 -13.31 9.49
C ARG A 16 -8.44 -11.95 9.53
N TYR A 17 -9.18 -10.86 9.33
CA TYR A 17 -8.62 -9.50 9.33
C TYR A 17 -8.26 -9.04 10.75
N ASN A 18 -9.02 -9.49 11.75
CA ASN A 18 -8.69 -9.25 13.16
C ASN A 18 -7.37 -9.93 13.54
N ILE A 19 -7.13 -11.15 13.04
CA ILE A 19 -5.86 -11.86 13.24
C ILE A 19 -4.70 -11.12 12.55
N MET A 20 -4.88 -10.69 11.30
CA MET A 20 -3.83 -9.93 10.59
C MET A 20 -3.50 -8.61 11.31
N MET A 21 -4.52 -7.89 11.77
CA MET A 21 -4.34 -6.66 12.54
C MET A 21 -3.64 -6.91 13.88
N GLU A 22 -4.00 -7.98 14.60
CA GLU A 22 -3.33 -8.41 15.83
C GLU A 22 -1.83 -8.61 15.58
N GLN A 23 -1.47 -9.40 14.56
CA GLN A 23 -0.07 -9.68 14.22
C GLN A 23 0.70 -8.42 13.83
N ALA A 24 0.09 -7.52 13.04
CA ALA A 24 0.71 -6.25 12.67
C ALA A 24 1.00 -5.38 13.90
N LEU A 25 0.06 -5.27 14.83
CA LEU A 25 0.22 -4.47 16.05
C LEU A 25 1.25 -5.06 17.03
N LEU A 26 1.51 -6.36 16.98
CA LEU A 26 2.57 -6.98 17.79
C LEU A 26 3.98 -6.54 17.38
N ALA A 27 4.16 -5.92 16.20
CA ALA A 27 5.43 -5.31 15.81
C ALA A 27 5.78 -4.06 16.66
N VAL A 28 4.77 -3.42 17.28
CA VAL A 28 4.99 -2.24 18.13
C VAL A 28 5.37 -2.69 19.53
N MET A 29 6.60 -2.37 19.96
CA MET A 29 7.14 -2.84 21.24
C MET A 29 6.49 -2.12 22.43
N ASP A 30 6.32 -0.80 22.33
CA ASP A 30 5.72 0.01 23.40
C ASP A 30 4.23 -0.34 23.61
N ALA A 31 3.91 -0.85 24.79
CA ALA A 31 2.57 -1.33 25.11
C ALA A 31 1.52 -0.22 25.13
N LYS A 32 1.89 1.02 25.46
CA LYS A 32 0.98 2.17 25.50
C LYS A 32 0.66 2.65 24.10
N MET A 33 1.68 2.77 23.23
CA MET A 33 1.50 3.08 21.81
C MET A 33 0.69 1.99 21.12
N ARG A 34 1.01 0.72 21.35
CA ARG A 34 0.24 -0.41 20.77
C ARG A 34 -1.23 -0.38 21.18
N LYS A 35 -1.54 0.00 22.43
CA LYS A 35 -2.93 0.15 22.88
C LYS A 35 -3.67 1.27 22.15
N ASP A 36 -3.01 2.41 21.92
CA ASP A 36 -3.59 3.52 21.15
C ASP A 36 -3.81 3.12 19.68
N LEU A 37 -2.78 2.56 19.04
CA LEU A 37 -2.84 2.10 17.65
C LEU A 37 -3.86 1.00 17.44
N CYS A 38 -4.11 0.14 18.42
CA CYS A 38 -5.20 -0.84 18.36
C CYS A 38 -6.56 -0.17 18.20
N ILE A 39 -6.83 0.93 18.92
CA ILE A 39 -8.08 1.68 18.80
C ILE A 39 -8.14 2.34 17.42
N VAL A 40 -7.05 2.98 16.99
CA VAL A 40 -6.99 3.68 15.71
C VAL A 40 -7.20 2.72 14.53
N ALA A 41 -6.46 1.61 14.48
CA ALA A 41 -6.61 0.58 13.46
C ALA A 41 -8.02 -0.02 13.49
N CYS A 42 -8.54 -0.34 14.68
CA CYS A 42 -9.95 -0.61 15.01
C CYS A 42 -10.94 0.21 14.19
N VAL A 43 -10.95 1.50 14.51
CA VAL A 43 -11.95 2.46 14.03
C VAL A 43 -11.76 2.76 12.55
N VAL A 44 -10.53 2.96 12.08
CA VAL A 44 -10.27 3.27 10.68
C VAL A 44 -10.62 2.07 9.80
N ALA A 45 -10.14 0.87 10.12
CA ALA A 45 -10.37 -0.32 9.29
C ALA A 45 -11.85 -0.69 9.22
N ASN A 46 -12.60 -0.59 10.32
CA ASN A 46 -14.05 -0.80 10.29
C ASN A 46 -14.75 0.19 9.34
N ALA A 47 -14.36 1.47 9.41
CA ALA A 47 -14.98 2.51 8.59
C ALA A 47 -14.64 2.34 7.11
N THR A 48 -13.37 2.09 6.78
CA THR A 48 -12.94 1.84 5.40
C THR A 48 -13.53 0.55 4.82
N TRP A 49 -13.73 -0.46 5.66
CA TRP A 49 -14.42 -1.69 5.29
C TRP A 49 -15.86 -1.42 4.84
N GLN A 50 -16.63 -0.70 5.66
CA GLN A 50 -18.02 -0.37 5.36
C GLN A 50 -18.17 0.50 4.11
N HIS A 51 -17.25 1.45 3.91
CA HIS A 51 -17.31 2.38 2.79
C HIS A 51 -16.80 1.81 1.46
N TRP A 52 -15.70 1.05 1.48
CA TRP A 52 -14.96 0.72 0.25
C TRP A 52 -14.52 -0.73 0.17
N GLN A 53 -13.80 -1.24 1.18
CA GLN A 53 -13.05 -2.50 1.03
C GLN A 53 -13.96 -3.74 0.93
N ALA A 54 -15.12 -3.74 1.60
CA ALA A 54 -16.02 -4.90 1.61
C ALA A 54 -16.60 -5.24 0.22
N TRP A 55 -16.60 -4.27 -0.70
CA TRP A 55 -17.30 -4.36 -1.99
C TRP A 55 -16.34 -4.34 -3.19
N ARG A 56 -15.03 -4.52 -2.96
CA ARG A 56 -14.04 -4.51 -4.03
C ARG A 56 -14.28 -5.61 -5.05
N LEU A 57 -14.18 -5.22 -6.31
CA LEU A 57 -14.23 -6.13 -7.46
C LEU A 57 -12.85 -6.74 -7.72
N PRO A 58 -12.77 -7.88 -8.44
CA PRO A 58 -11.49 -8.51 -8.79
C PRO A 58 -10.51 -7.61 -9.56
N ALA A 59 -10.99 -6.59 -10.26
CA ALA A 59 -10.16 -5.61 -10.96
C ALA A 59 -9.41 -4.64 -10.03
N ASP A 60 -9.90 -4.47 -8.79
CA ASP A 60 -9.23 -3.68 -7.74
C ASP A 60 -8.22 -4.56 -6.98
N ASN A 61 -7.49 -3.97 -6.03
CA ASN A 61 -6.70 -4.72 -5.07
C ASN A 61 -7.58 -5.67 -4.25
N ARG A 62 -7.03 -6.84 -3.91
CA ARG A 62 -7.70 -7.76 -3.00
C ARG A 62 -7.98 -7.08 -1.64
N GLN A 63 -9.03 -7.53 -0.96
CA GLN A 63 -9.44 -6.97 0.33
C GLN A 63 -8.36 -7.10 1.41
N GLU A 64 -7.44 -8.07 1.28
CA GLU A 64 -6.33 -8.26 2.22
C GLU A 64 -5.22 -7.19 2.11
N HIS A 65 -5.23 -6.37 1.04
CA HIS A 65 -4.18 -5.39 0.73
C HIS A 65 -3.81 -4.51 1.91
N GLU A 66 -4.77 -3.79 2.47
CA GLU A 66 -4.50 -2.80 3.51
C GLU A 66 -3.96 -3.40 4.80
N TRP A 67 -4.33 -4.64 5.11
CA TRP A 67 -3.83 -5.34 6.29
C TRP A 67 -2.38 -5.78 6.12
N ILE A 68 -1.98 -6.16 4.91
CA ILE A 68 -0.60 -6.51 4.58
C ILE A 68 0.27 -5.25 4.54
N VAL A 69 -0.21 -4.18 3.90
CA VAL A 69 0.46 -2.87 3.94
C VAL A 69 0.61 -2.41 5.38
N PHE A 70 -0.43 -2.50 6.20
CA PHE A 70 -0.39 -2.15 7.63
C PHE A 70 0.67 -2.96 8.39
N ALA A 71 0.79 -4.26 8.15
CA ALA A 71 1.81 -5.09 8.79
C ALA A 71 3.24 -4.66 8.41
N ASN A 72 3.49 -4.35 7.14
CA ASN A 72 4.79 -3.87 6.68
C ASN A 72 5.11 -2.49 7.26
N VAL A 73 4.17 -1.56 7.15
CA VAL A 73 4.30 -0.18 7.65
C VAL A 73 4.56 -0.16 9.16
N MET A 74 3.90 -1.00 9.97
CA MET A 74 4.15 -1.03 11.42
C MET A 74 5.54 -1.55 11.77
N LYS A 75 6.07 -2.55 11.05
CA LYS A 75 7.45 -3.03 11.23
C LYS A 75 8.47 -1.94 10.90
N ILE A 76 8.30 -1.30 9.74
CA ILE A 76 9.19 -0.22 9.30
C ILE A 76 9.10 0.97 10.27
N ALA A 77 7.89 1.39 10.64
CA ALA A 77 7.67 2.50 11.58
C ALA A 77 8.30 2.26 12.95
N GLU A 78 8.31 1.01 13.42
CA GLU A 78 9.01 0.65 14.66
C GLU A 78 10.52 0.77 14.53
N SER A 79 11.10 0.22 13.46
CA SER A 79 12.55 0.32 13.19
C SER A 79 13.00 1.77 13.00
N GLU A 80 12.17 2.59 12.37
CA GLU A 80 12.42 4.01 12.11
C GLU A 80 12.11 4.91 13.31
N GLN A 81 11.65 4.33 14.42
CA GLN A 81 11.35 5.02 15.67
C GLN A 81 10.41 6.22 15.47
N LEU A 82 9.42 6.06 14.59
CA LEU A 82 8.42 7.12 14.36
C LEU A 82 7.74 7.49 15.69
N SER A 83 7.20 8.69 15.82
CA SER A 83 6.41 9.07 16.99
C SER A 83 5.05 8.36 17.01
N LEU A 84 4.33 8.41 18.14
CA LEU A 84 2.96 7.89 18.20
C LEU A 84 2.05 8.58 17.17
N THR A 85 2.13 9.91 17.06
CA THR A 85 1.37 10.70 16.08
C THR A 85 1.65 10.24 14.66
N GLU A 86 2.91 10.03 14.30
CA GLU A 86 3.29 9.53 12.98
C GLU A 86 2.77 8.11 12.71
N ARG A 87 2.85 7.20 13.71
CA ARG A 87 2.27 5.85 13.57
C ARG A 87 0.76 5.87 13.41
N ARG A 88 0.06 6.80 14.05
CA ARG A 88 -1.40 6.99 13.88
C ARG A 88 -1.72 7.46 12.46
N ILE A 89 -0.95 8.40 11.92
CA ILE A 89 -1.05 8.85 10.52
C ILE A 89 -0.75 7.69 9.56
N ALA A 90 0.32 6.92 9.82
CA ALA A 90 0.69 5.77 9.00
C ALA A 90 -0.41 4.70 9.02
N THR A 91 -1.03 4.45 10.18
CA THR A 91 -2.20 3.56 10.31
C THR A 91 -3.36 4.05 9.44
N ALA A 92 -3.69 5.35 9.51
CA ALA A 92 -4.74 5.94 8.67
C ALA A 92 -4.43 5.82 7.17
N PHE A 93 -3.17 6.07 6.77
CA PHE A 93 -2.69 5.90 5.40
C PHE A 93 -2.92 4.47 4.90
N CYS A 94 -2.52 3.45 5.68
CA CYS A 94 -2.61 2.05 5.27
C CYS A 94 -4.02 1.68 4.83
N PHE A 95 -5.05 2.15 5.53
CA PHE A 95 -6.44 1.80 5.23
C PHE A 95 -7.14 2.73 4.24
N THR A 96 -6.56 3.88 3.89
CA THR A 96 -7.22 4.90 3.06
C THR A 96 -6.52 5.21 1.74
N HIS A 97 -5.25 4.83 1.55
CA HIS A 97 -4.46 5.21 0.38
C HIS A 97 -5.10 4.76 -0.95
N ASP A 98 -5.61 3.53 -0.98
CA ASP A 98 -6.27 2.92 -2.13
C ASP A 98 -7.80 2.97 -2.06
N SER A 99 -8.36 4.02 -1.44
CA SER A 99 -9.81 4.18 -1.27
C SER A 99 -10.55 4.70 -2.52
N TYR A 100 -9.83 5.01 -3.61
CA TYR A 100 -10.43 5.51 -4.84
C TYR A 100 -9.97 4.68 -6.04
N PHE A 101 -10.69 3.62 -6.34
CA PHE A 101 -10.38 2.74 -7.45
C PHE A 101 -10.66 3.42 -8.80
N ILE A 102 -9.70 3.28 -9.71
CA ILE A 102 -9.83 3.58 -11.14
C ILE A 102 -9.31 2.36 -11.88
N GLU A 103 -10.08 1.85 -12.84
CA GLU A 103 -9.67 0.74 -13.68
C GLU A 103 -8.39 1.11 -14.45
N ARG A 104 -7.38 0.26 -14.35
CA ARG A 104 -6.02 0.58 -14.79
C ARG A 104 -5.85 0.31 -16.28
N VAL A 105 -5.24 1.26 -16.99
CA VAL A 105 -4.58 0.95 -18.26
C VAL A 105 -3.35 0.08 -17.98
N MET A 106 -3.37 -1.13 -18.52
CA MET A 106 -2.34 -2.14 -18.35
C MET A 106 -1.13 -1.84 -19.23
N GLU A 107 0.07 -2.24 -18.77
CA GLU A 107 1.30 -2.02 -19.55
C GLU A 107 1.31 -2.86 -20.83
N GLU A 108 0.68 -4.03 -20.78
CA GLU A 108 0.53 -4.97 -21.88
C GLU A 108 -0.32 -4.39 -23.01
N GLU A 109 -1.33 -3.57 -22.69
CA GLU A 109 -2.16 -2.86 -23.68
C GLU A 109 -1.32 -1.85 -24.48
N ILE A 110 -0.50 -1.06 -23.78
CA ILE A 110 0.41 -0.09 -24.39
C ILE A 110 1.41 -0.82 -25.30
N ARG A 111 2.09 -1.84 -24.77
CA ARG A 111 3.08 -2.63 -25.54
C ARG A 111 2.48 -3.34 -26.75
N ALA A 112 1.23 -3.80 -26.66
CA ALA A 112 0.53 -4.44 -27.77
C ALA A 112 0.25 -3.45 -28.92
N LEU A 113 -0.09 -2.19 -28.62
CA LEU A 113 -0.27 -1.14 -29.62
C LEU A 113 1.07 -0.74 -30.26
N GLU A 114 2.12 -0.58 -29.45
CA GLU A 114 3.48 -0.29 -29.94
C GLU A 114 3.95 -1.36 -30.92
N LYS A 115 3.78 -2.65 -30.57
CA LYS A 115 4.17 -3.78 -31.42
C LYS A 115 3.39 -3.83 -32.74
N LYS A 116 2.15 -3.34 -32.77
CA LYS A 116 1.32 -3.22 -33.97
C LYS A 116 1.61 -1.94 -34.78
N GLY A 117 2.49 -1.06 -34.29
CA GLY A 117 2.85 0.20 -34.95
C GLY A 117 1.89 1.37 -34.68
N HIS A 118 0.94 1.22 -33.75
CA HIS A 118 -0.03 2.26 -33.39
C HIS A 118 0.55 3.22 -32.33
N ILE A 119 1.63 3.91 -32.68
CA ILE A 119 2.41 4.73 -31.73
C ILE A 119 1.57 5.84 -31.09
N ASN A 120 0.74 6.55 -31.88
CA ASN A 120 -0.10 7.63 -31.35
C ASN A 120 -1.13 7.14 -30.31
N GLU A 121 -1.70 5.94 -30.52
CA GLU A 121 -2.66 5.34 -29.59
C GLU A 121 -1.95 4.85 -28.32
N ALA A 122 -0.74 4.30 -28.45
CA ALA A 122 0.09 3.91 -27.31
C ALA A 122 0.51 5.13 -26.45
N ASP A 123 0.86 6.25 -27.09
CA ASP A 123 1.16 7.50 -26.40
C ASP A 123 -0.07 8.06 -25.66
N GLU A 124 -1.25 7.95 -26.27
CA GLU A 124 -2.50 8.35 -25.63
C GLU A 124 -2.82 7.49 -24.39
N LEU A 125 -2.69 6.15 -24.50
CA LEU A 125 -2.82 5.24 -23.37
C LEU A 125 -1.80 5.53 -22.26
N THR A 126 -0.55 5.83 -22.62
CA THR A 126 0.50 6.20 -21.65
C THR A 126 0.14 7.47 -20.87
N ARG A 127 -0.36 8.49 -21.57
CA ARG A 127 -0.84 9.73 -20.93
C ARG A 127 -2.06 9.46 -20.05
N MET A 128 -3.00 8.63 -20.52
CA MET A 128 -4.18 8.24 -19.76
C MET A 128 -3.81 7.51 -18.48
N LYS A 129 -2.92 6.51 -18.55
CA LYS A 129 -2.39 5.75 -17.41
C LYS A 129 -1.77 6.67 -16.34
N LYS A 130 -1.00 7.67 -16.77
CA LYS A 130 -0.44 8.68 -15.88
C LYS A 130 -1.54 9.50 -15.18
N ASN A 131 -2.53 9.98 -15.93
CA ASN A 131 -3.63 10.76 -15.37
C ASN A 131 -4.48 9.92 -14.40
N GLN A 132 -4.77 8.66 -14.73
CA GLN A 132 -5.46 7.73 -13.83
C GLN A 132 -4.72 7.58 -12.50
N ARG A 133 -3.38 7.46 -12.50
CA ARG A 133 -2.62 7.45 -11.23
C ARG A 133 -2.79 8.72 -10.41
N MET A 134 -2.74 9.88 -11.07
CA MET A 134 -2.91 11.17 -10.38
C MET A 134 -4.31 11.32 -9.80
N ASP A 135 -5.34 10.95 -10.56
CA ASP A 135 -6.73 10.99 -10.14
C ASP A 135 -7.01 9.99 -9.02
N HIS A 136 -6.40 8.80 -9.09
CA HIS A 136 -6.43 7.79 -8.03
C HIS A 136 -5.92 8.36 -6.70
N MET A 137 -4.72 8.94 -6.70
CA MET A 137 -4.14 9.54 -5.49
C MET A 137 -4.93 10.74 -4.99
N LYS A 138 -5.46 11.58 -5.89
CA LYS A 138 -6.28 12.74 -5.54
C LYS A 138 -7.60 12.31 -4.88
N GLY A 139 -8.32 11.39 -5.51
CA GLY A 139 -9.57 10.83 -4.98
C GLY A 139 -9.35 10.10 -3.66
N GLY A 140 -8.26 9.33 -3.54
CA GLY A 140 -7.87 8.68 -2.29
C GLY A 140 -7.61 9.68 -1.16
N ALA A 141 -6.93 10.79 -1.46
CA ALA A 141 -6.68 11.85 -0.48
C ALA A 141 -7.96 12.59 -0.06
N GLU A 142 -8.89 12.80 -1.00
CA GLU A 142 -10.22 13.35 -0.72
C GLU A 142 -11.04 12.42 0.18
N ASN A 143 -11.06 11.12 -0.14
CA ASN A 143 -11.71 10.08 0.64
C ASN A 143 -11.11 9.95 2.05
N ALA A 144 -9.78 9.99 2.18
CA ALA A 144 -9.11 10.01 3.48
C ALA A 144 -9.54 11.23 4.31
N ARG A 145 -9.55 12.44 3.73
CA ARG A 145 -10.03 13.64 4.45
C ARG A 145 -11.50 13.52 4.86
N PHE A 146 -12.35 13.05 3.96
CA PHE A 146 -13.77 12.87 4.22
C PHE A 146 -13.99 11.91 5.40
N LEU A 147 -13.40 10.72 5.35
CA LEU A 147 -13.62 9.69 6.35
C LEU A 147 -13.01 10.08 7.70
N LEU A 148 -11.74 10.47 7.74
CA LEU A 148 -11.00 10.69 8.98
C LEU A 148 -11.59 11.84 9.83
N LYS A 149 -12.21 12.85 9.19
CA LYS A 149 -12.92 13.95 9.89
C LYS A 149 -14.15 13.47 10.68
N GLN A 150 -14.73 12.35 10.30
CA GLN A 150 -15.96 11.82 10.91
C GLN A 150 -15.66 10.84 12.05
N LEU A 151 -14.46 10.28 12.10
CA LEU A 151 -14.10 9.25 13.08
C LEU A 151 -13.98 9.84 14.50
N LYS A 152 -14.61 9.16 15.46
CA LYS A 152 -14.65 9.53 16.87
C LYS A 152 -13.95 8.49 17.74
N LYS A 153 -13.51 8.92 18.93
CA LYS A 153 -12.95 7.99 19.92
C LYS A 153 -14.08 7.13 20.51
N PRO A 154 -13.96 5.78 20.56
CA PRO A 154 -15.02 4.92 21.07
C PRO A 154 -15.41 5.20 22.52
N ASP A 155 -14.44 5.57 23.36
CA ASP A 155 -14.61 5.89 24.78
C ASP A 155 -15.01 7.36 25.04
N SER A 156 -14.97 8.20 24.01
CA SER A 156 -15.38 9.60 24.10
C SER A 156 -15.93 10.07 22.74
N PRO A 157 -17.17 9.70 22.39
CA PRO A 157 -17.73 9.93 21.05
C PRO A 157 -17.83 11.41 20.62
N THR A 158 -17.77 12.34 21.57
CA THR A 158 -17.70 13.79 21.31
C THR A 158 -16.34 14.23 20.77
N ASN A 159 -15.28 13.47 21.06
CA ASN A 159 -13.91 13.77 20.67
C ASN A 159 -13.54 13.10 19.35
N SER A 160 -12.95 13.87 18.43
CA SER A 160 -12.41 13.35 17.19
C SER A 160 -11.29 12.36 17.45
N LEU A 161 -11.23 11.31 16.63
CA LEU A 161 -10.16 10.31 16.70
C LEU A 161 -8.82 10.95 16.33
N PHE A 162 -8.81 11.78 15.28
CA PHE A 162 -7.62 12.46 14.74
C PHE A 162 -7.68 13.97 14.94
N SER A 163 -6.51 14.60 15.07
CA SER A 163 -6.36 16.05 14.95
C SER A 163 -6.47 16.50 13.50
N VAL A 164 -6.68 17.79 13.29
CA VAL A 164 -6.75 18.38 11.95
C VAL A 164 -5.42 18.22 11.21
N GLU A 165 -4.31 18.37 11.92
CA GLU A 165 -2.94 18.21 11.40
C GLU A 165 -2.67 16.76 10.98
N GLU A 166 -3.08 15.78 11.78
CA GLU A 166 -2.97 14.35 11.44
C GLU A 166 -3.74 14.05 10.13
N ILE A 167 -4.95 14.58 9.98
CA ILE A 167 -5.79 14.38 8.80
C ILE A 167 -5.14 14.99 7.55
N TYR A 168 -4.68 16.25 7.63
CA TYR A 168 -4.01 16.90 6.51
C TYR A 168 -2.74 16.18 6.11
N ARG A 169 -1.96 15.74 7.11
CA ARG A 169 -0.72 15.03 6.86
C ARG A 169 -0.94 13.67 6.22
N CYS A 170 -1.93 12.89 6.69
CA CYS A 170 -2.33 11.64 6.06
C CYS A 170 -2.72 11.85 4.59
N ALA A 171 -3.60 12.81 4.33
CA ALA A 171 -4.08 13.09 2.98
C ALA A 171 -2.96 13.57 2.05
N ALA A 172 -1.98 14.33 2.56
CA ALA A 172 -0.82 14.77 1.78
C ALA A 172 0.09 13.60 1.36
N ILE A 173 0.22 12.57 2.20
CA ILE A 173 0.96 11.35 1.86
C ILE A 173 0.17 10.52 0.84
N VAL A 174 -1.13 10.31 1.06
CA VAL A 174 -2.00 9.59 0.12
C VAL A 174 -1.97 10.23 -1.28
N ALA A 175 -1.96 11.57 -1.36
CA ALA A 175 -1.92 12.31 -2.63
C ALA A 175 -0.62 12.10 -3.45
N GLN A 176 0.39 11.45 -2.88
CA GLN A 176 1.73 11.34 -3.47
C GLN A 176 2.29 9.91 -3.46
N HIS A 177 1.64 8.98 -2.77
CA HIS A 177 2.23 7.69 -2.43
C HIS A 177 2.61 6.83 -3.64
N ASP A 178 1.94 7.04 -4.77
CA ASP A 178 2.12 6.30 -6.02
C ASP A 178 2.81 7.12 -7.12
N LEU A 179 3.36 8.29 -6.79
CA LEU A 179 4.14 9.09 -7.74
C LEU A 179 5.41 8.38 -8.23
N TRP A 180 5.94 7.43 -7.46
CA TRP A 180 7.07 6.60 -7.90
C TRP A 180 6.71 5.66 -9.05
N LYS A 181 5.42 5.46 -9.32
CA LYS A 181 4.88 4.61 -10.39
C LYS A 181 4.40 5.44 -11.61
N VAL A 182 4.62 6.75 -11.66
CA VAL A 182 4.30 7.61 -12.83
C VAL A 182 5.48 7.73 -13.80
N GLU A 183 5.28 8.35 -14.96
CA GLU A 183 6.34 8.62 -15.95
C GLU A 183 6.52 10.15 -16.16
N PRO A 184 7.70 10.73 -15.88
CA PRO A 184 8.83 10.12 -15.19
C PRO A 184 8.51 9.81 -13.71
N PRO A 185 9.12 8.77 -13.11
CA PRO A 185 8.83 8.36 -11.73
C PRO A 185 9.41 9.34 -10.74
N VAL A 186 8.61 9.76 -9.75
CA VAL A 186 9.08 10.65 -8.68
C VAL A 186 9.48 9.82 -7.46
N PRO A 187 10.73 9.90 -7.01
CA PRO A 187 11.15 9.18 -5.81
C PRO A 187 10.40 9.65 -4.56
N PRO A 188 10.14 8.76 -3.58
CA PRO A 188 9.68 9.19 -2.27
C PRO A 188 10.70 10.15 -1.62
N PRO A 189 10.23 11.13 -0.82
CA PRO A 189 11.11 12.09 -0.16
C PRO A 189 12.02 11.43 0.90
N THR A 190 13.35 11.62 0.79
CA THR A 190 14.33 11.02 1.71
C THR A 190 14.19 11.52 3.16
N ASN A 191 13.95 12.82 3.33
CA ASN A 191 13.91 13.48 4.66
C ASN A 191 12.58 13.28 5.40
N ASP A 192 11.59 12.68 4.75
CA ASP A 192 10.27 12.48 5.31
C ASP A 192 10.09 10.99 5.63
N ARG A 193 10.58 10.58 6.81
CA ARG A 193 10.58 9.17 7.24
C ARG A 193 9.18 8.58 7.34
N LEU A 194 8.18 9.37 7.71
CA LEU A 194 6.78 8.93 7.73
C LEU A 194 6.29 8.60 6.31
N ALA A 195 6.45 9.52 5.35
CA ALA A 195 6.01 9.26 3.98
C ALA A 195 6.77 8.09 3.35
N LEU A 196 8.09 8.02 3.56
CA LEU A 196 8.92 6.93 3.08
C LEU A 196 8.48 5.58 3.68
N THR A 197 8.21 5.53 4.99
CA THR A 197 7.71 4.32 5.68
C THR A 197 6.40 3.82 5.09
N CYS A 198 5.46 4.75 4.84
CA CYS A 198 4.17 4.43 4.21
C CYS A 198 4.36 3.86 2.79
N VAL A 199 5.19 4.51 1.99
CA VAL A 199 5.40 4.13 0.58
C VAL A 199 6.17 2.80 0.47
N GLU A 200 7.24 2.60 1.24
CA GLU A 200 7.98 1.33 1.22
C GLU A 200 7.13 0.16 1.74
N GLY A 201 6.23 0.41 2.69
CA GLY A 201 5.29 -0.61 3.16
C GLY A 201 4.33 -1.09 2.07
N ASP A 202 3.87 -0.19 1.20
CA ASP A 202 3.05 -0.51 0.02
C ASP A 202 3.87 -1.17 -1.11
N MET A 203 5.10 -0.69 -1.35
CA MET A 203 6.02 -1.24 -2.36
C MET A 203 6.30 -2.74 -2.21
N LEU A 204 6.13 -3.29 -1.01
CA LEU A 204 6.31 -4.71 -0.72
C LEU A 204 5.11 -5.59 -1.14
N TRP A 205 3.94 -5.00 -1.39
CA TRP A 205 2.72 -5.73 -1.77
C TRP A 205 2.92 -6.69 -2.96
N PRO A 206 3.54 -6.29 -4.08
CA PRO A 206 3.67 -7.16 -5.26
C PRO A 206 4.55 -8.40 -5.04
N LEU A 207 5.28 -8.47 -3.92
CA LEU A 207 6.11 -9.61 -3.54
C LEU A 207 5.49 -10.46 -2.42
N HIS A 208 4.38 -10.03 -1.83
CA HIS A 208 3.66 -10.83 -0.85
C HIS A 208 2.87 -11.94 -1.57
N PRO A 209 2.75 -13.19 -1.05
CA PRO A 209 2.00 -14.27 -1.70
C PRO A 209 0.57 -13.91 -2.10
N ILE A 210 -0.14 -13.18 -1.23
CA ILE A 210 -1.49 -12.68 -1.53
C ILE A 210 -1.48 -11.55 -2.58
N GLY A 211 -0.43 -10.75 -2.66
CA GLY A 211 -0.28 -9.73 -3.71
C GLY A 211 0.00 -10.33 -5.08
N VAL A 212 0.85 -11.36 -5.15
CA VAL A 212 1.07 -12.15 -6.37
C VAL A 212 -0.24 -12.80 -6.81
N LEU A 213 -0.97 -13.42 -5.88
CA LEU A 213 -2.30 -13.97 -6.14
C LEU A 213 -3.26 -12.90 -6.68
N ALA A 214 -3.25 -11.69 -6.12
CA ALA A 214 -4.08 -10.59 -6.60
C ALA A 214 -3.77 -10.21 -8.05
N ASP A 215 -2.50 -10.09 -8.41
CA ASP A 215 -2.10 -9.78 -9.79
C ASP A 215 -2.44 -10.90 -10.78
N LEU A 216 -2.44 -12.15 -10.30
CA LEU A 216 -2.86 -13.30 -11.08
C LEU A 216 -4.39 -13.42 -11.25
N ASP A 217 -5.16 -13.06 -10.22
CA ASP A 217 -6.63 -13.08 -10.24
C ASP A 217 -7.23 -11.95 -11.08
N ARG A 218 -6.46 -10.90 -11.39
CA ARG A 218 -6.93 -9.81 -12.25
C ARG A 218 -7.26 -10.34 -13.64
N PRO A 219 -8.45 -10.03 -14.19
CA PRO A 219 -8.80 -10.42 -15.55
C PRO A 219 -7.75 -9.91 -16.55
N GLY A 220 -7.30 -10.79 -17.44
CA GLY A 220 -6.54 -10.37 -18.62
C GLY A 220 -7.44 -9.63 -19.62
N ASN A 221 -6.83 -9.02 -20.65
CA ASN A 221 -7.56 -8.32 -21.72
C ASN A 221 -8.47 -9.24 -22.56
N ASP A 222 -8.22 -10.54 -22.53
CA ASP A 222 -9.01 -11.59 -23.17
C ASP A 222 -10.14 -12.13 -22.26
N GLY A 223 -10.18 -11.70 -21.00
CA GLY A 223 -11.10 -12.21 -19.99
C GLY A 223 -10.82 -13.66 -19.59
N GLU A 224 -9.70 -14.24 -20.02
CA GLU A 224 -9.33 -15.61 -19.68
C GLU A 224 -8.74 -15.66 -18.26
N SER A 225 -9.22 -16.61 -17.47
CA SER A 225 -8.63 -16.91 -16.16
C SER A 225 -7.33 -17.67 -16.34
N LYS A 226 -6.25 -17.21 -15.69
CA LYS A 226 -4.97 -17.93 -15.63
C LYS A 226 -5.14 -19.24 -14.84
N ASP A 227 -4.49 -20.33 -15.28
CA ASP A 227 -4.46 -21.57 -14.49
C ASP A 227 -3.54 -21.41 -13.27
N MET A 228 -4.15 -21.16 -12.12
CA MET A 228 -3.44 -20.90 -10.87
C MET A 228 -2.71 -22.13 -10.31
N PHE A 229 -2.94 -23.33 -10.86
CA PHE A 229 -2.20 -24.54 -10.50
C PHE A 229 -0.86 -24.66 -11.24
N GLU A 230 -0.63 -23.85 -12.28
CA GLU A 230 0.62 -23.85 -13.03
C GLU A 230 1.71 -23.03 -12.33
N SER A 231 2.72 -23.72 -11.81
CA SER A 231 3.86 -23.08 -11.14
C SER A 231 4.66 -22.10 -12.03
N SER A 232 4.62 -22.27 -13.35
CA SER A 232 5.23 -21.37 -14.33
C SER A 232 4.62 -19.97 -14.29
N ILE A 233 3.29 -19.89 -14.21
CA ILE A 233 2.54 -18.62 -14.21
C ILE A 233 2.91 -17.79 -12.97
N TRP A 234 2.98 -18.44 -11.80
CA TRP A 234 3.43 -17.79 -10.57
C TRP A 234 4.85 -17.25 -10.67
N ARG A 235 5.78 -18.05 -11.21
CA ARG A 235 7.18 -17.64 -11.38
C ARG A 235 7.33 -16.48 -12.35
N GLU A 236 6.54 -16.46 -13.43
CA GLU A 236 6.55 -15.36 -14.39
C GLU A 236 6.02 -14.07 -13.77
N GLN A 237 4.86 -14.12 -13.10
CA GLN A 237 4.31 -12.96 -12.39
C GLN A 237 5.30 -12.42 -11.35
N LEU A 238 5.92 -13.29 -10.56
CA LEU A 238 6.92 -12.90 -9.56
C LEU A 238 8.12 -12.19 -10.18
N LYS A 239 8.66 -12.73 -11.27
CA LYS A 239 9.77 -12.10 -11.99
C LYS A 239 9.38 -10.73 -12.53
N GLN A 240 8.17 -10.59 -13.09
CA GLN A 240 7.68 -9.30 -13.59
C GLN A 240 7.50 -8.28 -12.46
N SER A 241 6.88 -8.66 -11.34
CA SER A 241 6.69 -7.80 -10.17
C SER A 241 8.03 -7.37 -9.57
N HIS A 242 8.99 -8.29 -9.46
CA HIS A 242 10.33 -7.99 -8.96
C HIS A 242 11.12 -7.08 -9.91
N GLN A 243 11.10 -7.38 -11.21
CA GLN A 243 11.78 -6.57 -12.22
C GLN A 243 11.24 -5.15 -12.26
N THR A 244 9.92 -4.98 -12.13
CA THR A 244 9.27 -3.66 -12.09
C THR A 244 9.86 -2.79 -10.96
N LEU A 245 10.09 -3.35 -9.77
CA LEU A 245 10.72 -2.62 -8.67
C LEU A 245 12.16 -2.20 -9.00
N LEU A 246 12.94 -3.06 -9.66
CA LEU A 246 14.32 -2.75 -10.08
C LEU A 246 14.36 -1.69 -11.18
N ASP A 247 13.42 -1.74 -12.13
CA ASP A 247 13.35 -0.80 -13.26
C ASP A 247 13.11 0.64 -12.77
N PHE A 248 12.28 0.82 -11.72
CA PHE A 248 12.09 2.15 -11.13
C PHE A 248 13.37 2.70 -10.49
N ARG A 249 14.18 1.86 -9.84
CA ARG A 249 15.48 2.28 -9.29
C ARG A 249 16.41 2.80 -10.38
N ALA A 250 16.43 2.15 -11.55
CA ALA A 250 17.27 2.53 -12.68
C ALA A 250 16.87 3.89 -13.30
N LYS A 251 15.62 4.33 -13.09
CA LYS A 251 15.12 5.64 -13.56
C LYS A 251 15.52 6.80 -12.64
N TRP A 252 15.97 6.53 -11.40
CA TRP A 252 16.38 7.55 -10.43
C TRP A 252 17.89 7.81 -10.44
N LYS A 253 18.40 8.29 -11.58
CA LYS A 253 19.84 8.52 -11.79
C LYS A 253 20.42 9.71 -11.02
N ASP A 254 19.58 10.69 -10.69
CA ASP A 254 20.01 11.93 -10.03
C ASP A 254 19.99 11.84 -8.49
N ILE A 255 19.62 10.68 -7.93
CA ILE A 255 19.62 10.43 -6.49
C ILE A 255 20.89 9.69 -6.13
N SER A 256 21.57 10.15 -5.08
CA SER A 256 22.79 9.51 -4.58
C SER A 256 22.53 8.03 -4.23
N ASP A 257 23.44 7.14 -4.64
CA ASP A 257 23.40 5.73 -4.24
C ASP A 257 23.41 5.56 -2.70
N SER A 258 23.98 6.52 -1.98
CA SER A 258 23.99 6.54 -0.50
C SER A 258 22.62 6.71 0.13
N ASP A 259 21.61 7.17 -0.61
CA ASP A 259 20.24 7.30 -0.11
C ASP A 259 19.53 5.94 -0.03
N PHE A 260 20.06 4.91 -0.69
CA PHE A 260 19.51 3.56 -0.74
C PHE A 260 20.29 2.59 0.14
N ILE A 261 19.65 1.50 0.58
CA ILE A 261 20.32 0.47 1.38
C ILE A 261 21.26 -0.38 0.52
N ASP A 262 20.93 -0.59 -0.76
CA ASP A 262 21.79 -1.26 -1.73
C ASP A 262 21.76 -0.57 -3.10
N GLY A 263 22.61 -1.03 -4.03
CA GLY A 263 22.74 -0.45 -5.36
C GLY A 263 21.68 -0.91 -6.38
N GLN A 264 20.72 -1.75 -5.99
CA GLN A 264 19.78 -2.38 -6.94
C GLN A 264 18.32 -2.06 -6.63
N SER A 265 17.95 -2.01 -5.37
CA SER A 265 16.58 -1.85 -4.92
C SER A 265 16.20 -0.39 -4.67
N ILE A 266 14.90 -0.15 -4.55
CA ILE A 266 14.33 1.17 -4.27
C ILE A 266 14.29 1.52 -2.77
N PHE A 267 14.64 0.58 -1.89
CA PHE A 267 14.47 0.71 -0.44
C PHE A 267 15.57 1.57 0.19
N ARG A 268 15.14 2.45 1.09
CA ARG A 268 15.94 3.43 1.84
C ARG A 268 15.77 3.26 3.35
N THR A 269 14.75 2.53 3.81
CA THR A 269 14.70 2.07 5.20
C THR A 269 15.38 0.70 5.32
N LYS A 270 16.11 0.49 6.43
CA LYS A 270 16.77 -0.80 6.69
C LYS A 270 15.76 -1.94 6.79
N GLU A 271 14.64 -1.68 7.45
CA GLU A 271 13.59 -2.68 7.66
C GLU A 271 12.79 -2.96 6.39
N GLY A 272 12.51 -1.94 5.55
CA GLY A 272 11.91 -2.13 4.23
C GLY A 272 12.79 -3.01 3.33
N HIS A 273 14.10 -2.76 3.31
CA HIS A 273 15.06 -3.60 2.59
C HIS A 273 15.15 -5.02 3.15
N ARG A 274 15.14 -5.18 4.48
CA ARG A 274 15.13 -6.49 5.14
C ARG A 274 13.90 -7.30 4.74
N LEU A 275 12.71 -6.69 4.76
CA LEU A 275 11.45 -7.31 4.34
C LEU A 275 11.47 -7.68 2.86
N TYR A 276 11.98 -6.79 2.00
CA TYR A 276 12.20 -7.08 0.58
C TYR A 276 13.09 -8.31 0.37
N SER A 277 14.22 -8.36 1.09
CA SER A 277 15.16 -9.48 1.04
C SER A 277 14.54 -10.79 1.56
N GLU A 278 13.71 -10.71 2.60
CA GLU A 278 12.95 -11.85 3.13
C GLU A 278 11.99 -12.41 2.06
N TRP A 279 11.24 -11.56 1.37
CA TRP A 279 10.36 -11.99 0.28
C TRP A 279 11.14 -12.56 -0.91
N LYS A 280 12.24 -11.94 -1.32
CA LYS A 280 13.11 -12.52 -2.36
C LYS A 280 13.59 -13.92 -1.99
N GLY A 281 14.04 -14.09 -0.74
CA GLY A 281 14.47 -15.40 -0.22
C GLY A 281 13.35 -16.43 -0.22
N PHE A 282 12.14 -16.04 0.23
CA PHE A 282 10.96 -16.90 0.21
C PHE A 282 10.64 -17.42 -1.21
N TRP A 283 10.82 -16.58 -2.23
CA TRP A 283 10.56 -16.92 -3.63
C TRP A 283 11.75 -17.54 -4.38
N ASN A 284 12.94 -17.60 -3.78
CA ASN A 284 14.20 -17.96 -4.44
C ASN A 284 14.51 -17.08 -5.68
N LEU A 285 14.37 -15.75 -5.53
CA LEU A 285 14.69 -14.73 -6.54
C LEU A 285 16.13 -14.21 -6.46
#